data_AF-A0A165Q537-F1
#
_entry.id   AF-A0A165Q537-F1
#
_cell.length_a   1.000
_cell.length_b   1.000
_cell.length_c   1.000
_cell.angle_alpha   90.00
_cell.angle_beta   90.00
_cell.angle_gamma   90.00
#
_symmetry.space_group_name_H-M   'P 1'
#
loop_
_entity.id
_entity.type
_entity.pdbx_description
1 polymer ?
#
loop_
_entity_poly.entity_id
_entity_poly.type
_entity_poly.pdbx_seq_one_letter_code
_entity_poly.pdbx_strand_id
1 'polypeptide(L)' 'MLNELILLRHGESEHMLKGVVGGWTNSTLTPHGITQAKQTAEWITEKTGNEFTKAIA' A
#
# COMPACT_ATOMS: atom_id res chain seq x y z
N MET A 1 3.45 24.78 -1.84
CA MET A 1 3.35 24.25 -0.47
C MET A 1 2.78 22.84 -0.56
N LEU A 2 3.25 21.93 0.29
CA LEU A 2 2.67 20.59 0.40
C LEU A 2 1.54 20.68 1.43
N ASN A 3 0.30 20.44 1.00
CA ASN A 3 -0.89 20.67 1.83
C ASN A 3 -1.40 19.38 2.49
N GLU A 4 -1.04 18.22 1.93
CA GLU A 4 -1.50 16.92 2.38
C GLU A 4 -0.39 15.88 2.14
N LEU A 5 -0.20 14.99 3.11
CA LEU A 5 0.69 13.85 3.03
C LEU A 5 -0.10 12.60 3.46
N ILE A 6 -0.18 11.62 2.57
CA ILE A 6 -0.83 10.34 2.85
C ILE A 6 0.26 9.28 3.06
N LEU A 7 0.22 8.60 4.22
CA LEU A 7 1.11 7.49 4.53
C LEU A 7 0.37 6.16 4.30
N LEU A 8 0.98 5.26 3.52
CA LEU A 8 0.39 3.98 3.16
C LEU A 8 1.36 2.86 3.49
N ARG A 9 0.89 1.87 4.25
CA ARG A 9 1.58 0.59 4.40
C ARG A 9 1.17 -0.31 3.23
N HIS A 10 2.12 -1.08 2.70
CA HIS A 10 1.82 -2.10 1.70
C HIS A 10 0.87 -3.17 2.25
N GLY A 11 0.16 -3.86 1.35
CA GLY A 11 -0.73 -4.96 1.70
C GLY A 11 0.01 -6.22 2.17
N GLU A 12 -0.75 -7.23 2.56
CA GLU A 12 -0.23 -8.53 2.98
C GLU A 12 0.75 -9.13 1.95
N SER A 13 1.87 -9.65 2.45
CA SER A 13 2.91 -10.29 1.63
C SER A 13 3.12 -11.75 2.01
N GLU A 14 3.64 -12.55 1.07
CA GLU A 14 3.83 -14.01 1.22
C GLU A 14 4.56 -14.43 2.51
N HIS A 15 5.59 -13.67 2.94
CA HIS A 15 6.32 -13.98 4.16
C HIS A 15 5.44 -13.91 5.42
N MET A 16 4.43 -13.04 5.43
CA MET A 16 3.53 -12.87 6.57
C MET A 16 2.66 -14.11 6.80
N LEU A 17 2.18 -14.72 5.70
CA LEU A 17 1.39 -15.96 5.77
C LEU A 17 2.24 -17.17 6.18
N LYS A 18 3.53 -17.15 5.83
CA LYS A 18 4.47 -18.23 6.16
C LYS A 18 5.04 -18.12 7.58
N GLY A 19 4.68 -17.06 8.32
CA GLY A 19 5.20 -16.82 9.67
C GLY A 19 6.71 -16.56 9.70
N VAL A 20 7.29 -16.08 8.59
CA VAL A 20 8.72 -15.78 8.49
C VAL A 20 8.96 -14.27 8.42
N VAL A 21 10.09 -13.83 8.97
CA VAL A 21 10.48 -12.41 8.95
C VAL A 21 10.87 -12.02 7.52
N GLY A 22 10.24 -10.97 6.99
CA GLY A 22 10.49 -10.49 5.62
C GLY A 22 11.75 -9.65 5.47
N GLY A 23 12.09 -8.82 6.47
CA GLY A 23 13.31 -7.99 6.44
C GLY A 23 13.49 -7.22 5.12
N TRP A 24 14.64 -7.40 4.48
CA TRP A 24 14.97 -6.80 3.18
C TRP A 24 14.67 -7.74 2.00
N THR A 25 14.01 -8.87 2.23
CA THR A 25 13.62 -9.79 1.16
C THR A 25 12.53 -9.17 0.31
N ASN A 26 12.69 -9.26 -1.01
CA ASN A 26 11.70 -8.82 -1.99
C ASN A 26 10.52 -9.81 -2.06
N SER A 27 9.71 -9.85 -1.01
CA SER A 27 8.51 -10.68 -0.92
C SER A 27 7.38 -10.10 -1.77
N THR A 28 6.72 -10.95 -2.55
CA THR A 28 5.53 -10.53 -3.31
C THR A 28 4.31 -10.32 -2.40
N LEU A 29 3.38 -9.48 -2.84
CA LEU A 29 2.05 -9.39 -2.25
C LEU A 29 1.25 -10.66 -2.51
N THR A 30 0.38 -11.01 -1.57
CA THR A 30 -0.62 -12.07 -1.75
C THR A 30 -1.79 -11.52 -2.59
N PRO A 31 -2.69 -12.38 -3.12
CA PRO A 31 -3.94 -11.89 -3.73
C PRO A 31 -4.77 -11.01 -2.80
N HIS A 32 -4.76 -11.29 -1.50
CA HIS A 32 -5.38 -10.45 -0.48
C HIS A 32 -4.68 -9.09 -0.35
N GLY A 33 -3.35 -9.07 -0.30
CA GLY A 33 -2.56 -7.83 -0.28
C GLY A 33 -2.78 -6.95 -1.51
N ILE A 34 -2.95 -7.54 -2.70
CA ILE A 34 -3.32 -6.81 -3.92
C ILE A 34 -4.72 -6.21 -3.79
N THR A 35 -5.67 -6.95 -3.20
CA THR A 35 -7.03 -6.48 -2.97
C THR A 35 -7.06 -5.29 -2.00
N GLN A 36 -6.29 -5.38 -0.90
CA GLN A 36 -6.11 -4.28 0.05
C GLN A 36 -5.56 -3.01 -0.64
N ALA A 37 -4.57 -3.15 -1.52
CA ALA A 37 -4.01 -2.01 -2.26
C ALA A 37 -5.06 -1.33 -3.16
N LYS A 38 -5.88 -2.12 -3.87
CA LYS A 38 -6.96 -1.59 -4.72
C LYS A 38 -8.04 -0.87 -3.92
N GLN A 39 -8.54 -1.49 -2.85
CA GLN A 39 -9.56 -0.90 -1.98
C GLN A 39 -9.06 0.38 -1.30
N THR A 40 -7.77 0.41 -0.93
CA THR A 40 -7.15 1.61 -0.38
C THR A 40 -7.12 2.74 -1.40
N ALA A 41 -6.78 2.44 -2.67
CA ALA A 41 -6.79 3.43 -3.74
C ALA A 41 -8.20 3.96 -4.03
N GLU A 42 -9.20 3.08 -4.08
CA GLU A 42 -10.62 3.46 -4.22
C GLU A 42 -11.04 4.41 -3.10
N TRP A 43 -10.77 4.04 -1.83
CA TRP A 43 -11.12 4.87 -0.67
C TRP A 43 -10.44 6.24 -0.69
N ILE A 44 -9.14 6.30 -1.00
CA ILE A 44 -8.40 7.57 -1.08
C ILE A 44 -9.00 8.47 -2.16
N THR A 45 -9.32 7.88 -3.32
CA THR A 45 -9.92 8.62 -4.44
C THR A 45 -11.27 9.19 -4.04
N GLU A 46 -12.13 8.38 -3.40
CA GLU A 46 -13.45 8.82 -2.91
C GLU A 46 -13.36 9.91 -1.84
N LYS A 47 -12.35 9.86 -0.96
CA LYS A 47 -12.21 10.80 0.16
C LYS A 47 -11.55 12.11 -0.21
N THR A 48 -10.56 12.07 -1.09
CA THR A 48 -9.73 13.24 -1.38
C THR A 48 -10.10 13.89 -2.70
N GLY A 49 -10.47 13.09 -3.73
CA GLY A 49 -10.60 13.57 -5.10
C GLY A 49 -9.34 14.22 -5.67
N ASN A 50 -8.19 14.04 -5.00
CA ASN A 50 -6.95 14.78 -5.28
C ASN A 50 -6.10 14.07 -6.33
N GLU A 51 -5.42 14.86 -7.16
CA GLU A 51 -4.30 14.38 -7.96
C GLU A 51 -3.01 14.36 -7.13
N PHE A 52 -2.29 13.25 -7.15
CA PHE A 52 -1.02 13.11 -6.45
C PHE A 52 0.14 13.56 -7.33
N THR A 53 0.89 14.55 -6.85
CA THR A 53 2.05 15.10 -7.60
C THR A 53 3.34 14.29 -7.42
N LYS A 54 3.42 13.46 -6.36
CA LYS A 54 4.59 12.61 -6.08
C LYS A 54 4.21 11.38 -5.25
N ALA A 55 4.78 10.23 -5.61
CA ALA A 55 4.76 9.00 -4.82
C ALA A 55 6.20 8.53 -4.54
N ILE A 56 6.43 7.96 -3.36
CA ILE A 56 7.73 7.43 -2.91
C ILE A 56 7.48 6.06 -2.27
N ALA A 57 8.25 5.05 -2.65
CA ALA A 57 8.18 3.67 -2.15
C ALA A 57 9.58 3.15 -1.85
#